data_AF-B6H6T4-F1
#
_entry.id   AF-B6H6T4-F1
#
_cell.length_a   1.000
_cell.length_b   1.000
_cell.length_c   1.000
_cell.angle_alpha   90.00
_cell.angle_beta   90.00
_cell.angle_gamma   90.00
#
_symmetry.space_group_name_H-M   'P 1'
#
loop_
_entity.id
_entity.type
_entity.pdbx_description
1 polymer ?
#
loop_
_entity_poly.entity_id
_entity_poly.type
_entity_poly.pdbx_seq_one_letter_code
_entity_poly.pdbx_strand_id
1 'polypeptide(L)'
;MPSSLSSSEHSGSVESNHSPSNSLQTKADPNMALHEQEPTAVNLQPGSRDTFSLRSIQHRDREGKVITDPDLSNPTRSRFERPLDTIRSFDAAIDAHRKQQRM
;
A
#
# COMPACT_ATOMS: atom_id res chain seq x y z
N MET A 1 -35.86 43.57 35.89
CA MET A 1 -36.13 43.72 34.44
C MET A 1 -35.16 42.79 33.70
N PRO A 2 -35.64 41.81 32.93
CA PRO A 2 -34.81 40.76 32.32
C PRO A 2 -34.14 41.23 31.03
N SER A 3 -32.88 40.83 30.83
CA SER A 3 -32.07 41.06 29.63
C SER A 3 -32.28 39.91 28.62
N SER A 4 -32.88 40.22 27.48
CA SER A 4 -33.02 39.32 26.34
C SER A 4 -31.70 39.22 25.57
N LEU A 5 -31.07 38.04 25.59
CA LEU A 5 -29.97 37.70 24.70
C LEU A 5 -30.54 37.38 23.31
N SER A 6 -30.29 38.28 22.36
CA SER A 6 -30.63 38.11 20.95
C SER A 6 -29.88 36.90 20.39
N SER A 7 -30.64 35.91 19.91
CA SER A 7 -30.13 34.73 19.23
C SER A 7 -29.40 35.15 17.95
N SER A 8 -28.19 34.61 17.75
CA SER A 8 -27.39 34.84 16.56
C SER A 8 -27.97 34.02 15.40
N GLU A 9 -28.73 34.67 14.53
CA GLU A 9 -29.18 34.11 13.25
C GLU A 9 -27.97 33.96 12.32
N HIS A 10 -27.31 32.80 12.34
CA HIS A 10 -26.38 32.42 11.27
C HIS A 10 -27.19 31.91 10.08
N SER A 11 -27.94 32.81 9.44
CA SER A 11 -28.54 32.56 8.12
C SER A 11 -27.73 33.33 7.09
N GLY A 12 -26.78 32.63 6.49
CA GLY A 12 -25.92 33.14 5.44
C GLY A 12 -25.59 32.05 4.45
N SER A 13 -26.60 31.32 3.97
CA SER A 13 -26.41 30.50 2.76
C SER A 13 -26.36 31.45 1.58
N VAL A 14 -25.15 31.94 1.27
CA VAL A 14 -24.85 32.59 0.00
C VAL A 14 -24.87 31.52 -1.08
N GLU A 15 -26.06 31.21 -1.58
CA GLU A 15 -26.26 30.37 -2.76
C GLU A 15 -25.67 31.11 -3.97
N SER A 16 -24.37 30.89 -4.21
CA SER A 16 -23.70 31.44 -5.38
C SER A 16 -24.09 30.62 -6.62
N ASN A 17 -24.91 31.22 -7.48
CA ASN A 17 -25.20 30.72 -8.84
C ASN A 17 -23.95 30.86 -9.73
N HIS A 18 -22.89 30.13 -9.41
CA HIS A 18 -21.81 29.90 -10.34
C HIS A 18 -22.28 28.81 -11.31
N SER A 19 -22.63 29.21 -12.53
CA SER A 19 -22.62 28.29 -13.67
C SER A 19 -21.34 27.49 -13.58
N PRO A 20 -21.37 26.15 -13.62
CA PRO A 20 -20.14 25.38 -13.59
C PRO A 20 -19.39 25.72 -14.87
N SER A 21 -18.46 26.68 -14.78
CA SER A 21 -17.30 26.67 -15.66
C SER A 21 -16.81 25.24 -15.63
N ASN A 22 -16.49 24.66 -16.79
CA ASN A 22 -15.86 23.35 -16.93
C ASN A 22 -14.50 23.31 -16.20
N SER A 23 -14.54 23.49 -14.88
CA SER A 23 -13.50 23.25 -13.92
C SER A 23 -13.38 21.76 -13.97
N LEU A 24 -12.38 21.32 -14.71
CA LEU A 24 -12.05 19.92 -14.89
C LEU A 24 -12.15 19.26 -13.52
N GLN A 25 -13.08 18.32 -13.41
CA GLN A 25 -13.36 17.55 -12.21
C GLN A 25 -12.08 16.78 -11.89
N THR A 26 -11.23 17.40 -11.09
CA THR A 26 -9.85 16.98 -10.82
C THR A 26 -9.76 16.59 -9.37
N LYS A 27 -8.85 15.66 -9.02
CA LYS A 27 -8.57 15.16 -7.65
C LYS A 27 -8.33 16.25 -6.58
N ALA A 28 -8.23 17.51 -6.99
CA ALA A 28 -8.10 18.68 -6.13
C ALA A 28 -9.44 19.29 -5.67
N ASP A 29 -10.58 18.90 -6.25
CA ASP A 29 -11.90 19.40 -5.84
C ASP A 29 -12.38 18.68 -4.57
N PRO A 30 -12.63 19.40 -3.45
CA PRO A 30 -13.04 18.80 -2.18
C PRO A 30 -14.41 18.10 -2.24
N ASN A 31 -15.32 18.51 -3.12
CA ASN A 31 -16.63 17.88 -3.24
C ASN A 31 -16.62 16.62 -4.10
N MET A 32 -15.55 16.41 -4.87
CA MET A 32 -15.50 15.32 -5.82
C MET A 32 -15.45 13.94 -5.15
N ALA A 33 -14.98 13.85 -3.89
CA ALA A 33 -15.01 12.61 -3.12
C ALA A 33 -16.43 12.00 -2.97
N LEU A 34 -17.49 12.81 -3.03
CA LEU A 34 -18.88 12.33 -2.98
C LEU A 34 -19.34 11.64 -4.28
N HIS A 35 -18.65 11.92 -5.38
CA HIS A 35 -18.98 11.41 -6.72
C HIS A 35 -17.98 10.37 -7.23
N GLU A 36 -16.80 10.28 -6.61
CA GLU A 36 -15.81 9.26 -6.94
C GLU A 36 -16.29 7.86 -6.54
N GLN A 37 -15.92 6.89 -7.37
CA GLN A 37 -16.18 5.50 -7.04
C GLN A 37 -15.24 5.03 -5.93
N GLU A 38 -15.79 4.22 -5.04
CA GLU A 38 -15.01 3.53 -4.01
C GLU A 38 -13.84 2.76 -4.65
N PRO A 39 -12.64 2.77 -4.03
CA PRO A 39 -11.46 2.09 -4.58
C PRO A 39 -11.72 0.60 -4.88
N THR A 40 -12.52 -0.05 -4.04
CA THR A 40 -12.93 -1.45 -4.22
C THR A 40 -13.78 -1.63 -5.48
N ALA A 41 -14.72 -0.71 -5.73
CA ALA A 41 -15.61 -0.78 -6.91
C ALA A 41 -14.82 -0.60 -8.21
N VAL A 42 -13.87 0.35 -8.25
CA VAL A 42 -12.98 0.55 -9.41
C VAL A 42 -12.11 -0.69 -9.66
N ASN A 43 -11.58 -1.28 -8.59
CA ASN A 43 -10.72 -2.47 -8.66
C ASN A 43 -11.45 -3.75 -9.11
N LEU A 44 -12.79 -3.80 -8.99
CA LEU A 44 -13.61 -4.91 -9.45
C LEU A 44 -14.03 -4.76 -10.93
N GLN A 45 -13.88 -3.57 -11.53
CA GLN A 45 -14.25 -3.37 -12.94
C GLN A 45 -13.36 -4.22 -13.86
N PRO A 46 -13.96 -4.90 -14.85
CA PRO A 46 -13.21 -5.71 -15.81
C PRO A 46 -12.28 -4.81 -16.64
N GLY A 47 -10.98 -5.12 -16.64
CA GLY A 47 -9.95 -4.36 -17.35
C GLY A 47 -9.24 -3.28 -16.51
N SER A 48 -9.74 -2.95 -15.31
CA SER A 48 -9.09 -1.98 -14.41
C SER A 48 -7.92 -2.58 -13.62
N ARG A 49 -7.88 -3.91 -13.50
CA ARG A 49 -6.73 -4.63 -12.96
C ARG A 49 -5.88 -5.14 -14.10
N ASP A 50 -4.60 -4.80 -14.08
CA ASP A 50 -3.57 -5.76 -14.45
C ASP A 50 -3.79 -6.98 -13.53
N THR A 51 -4.45 -8.01 -14.06
CA THR A 51 -4.95 -9.19 -13.33
C THR A 51 -3.83 -10.15 -12.92
N PHE A 52 -2.70 -9.62 -12.45
CA PHE A 52 -1.69 -10.44 -11.83
C PHE A 52 -2.28 -11.01 -10.54
N SER A 53 -2.52 -12.32 -10.56
CA SER A 53 -2.97 -13.04 -9.39
C SER A 53 -1.91 -12.86 -8.30
N LEU A 54 -2.30 -12.34 -7.14
CA LEU A 54 -1.38 -12.25 -5.99
C LEU A 54 -0.85 -13.63 -5.60
N ARG A 55 -1.59 -14.70 -5.94
CA ARG A 55 -1.17 -16.10 -5.75
C ARG A 55 -0.11 -16.55 -6.76
N SER A 56 0.04 -15.87 -7.91
CA SER A 56 1.06 -16.18 -8.92
C SER A 56 2.34 -15.37 -8.75
N ILE A 57 2.46 -14.56 -7.69
CA ILE A 57 3.68 -13.81 -7.43
C ILE A 57 4.77 -14.79 -7.00
N GLN A 58 5.81 -14.93 -7.83
CA GLN A 58 6.97 -15.73 -7.49
C GLN A 58 7.85 -14.97 -6.49
N HIS A 59 7.92 -15.44 -5.25
CA HIS A 59 8.81 -14.87 -4.25
C HIS A 59 10.27 -15.19 -4.57
N ARG A 60 11.14 -14.19 -4.41
CA ARG A 60 12.60 -14.29 -4.56
C ARG A 60 13.26 -13.75 -3.31
N ASP A 61 14.43 -14.29 -2.99
CA ASP A 61 15.27 -13.77 -1.92
C ASP A 61 16.08 -12.54 -2.37
N ARG A 62 16.94 -12.05 -1.46
CA ARG A 62 17.82 -10.90 -1.69
C ARG A 62 18.83 -11.14 -2.82
N GLU A 63 19.21 -12.39 -3.06
CA GLU A 63 20.10 -12.79 -4.16
C GLU A 63 19.34 -13.04 -5.48
N GLY A 64 18.02 -12.84 -5.50
CA GLY A 64 17.17 -13.02 -6.67
C GLY A 64 16.84 -14.48 -6.98
N LYS A 65 17.21 -15.43 -6.11
CA LYS A 65 16.84 -16.83 -6.27
C LYS A 65 15.39 -17.04 -5.83
N VAL A 66 14.69 -17.90 -6.57
CA VAL A 66 13.30 -18.27 -6.30
C VAL A 66 13.18 -18.98 -4.94
N ILE A 67 12.21 -18.56 -4.13
CA ILE A 67 11.82 -19.21 -2.88
C ILE A 67 10.67 -20.17 -3.21
N THR A 68 10.96 -21.47 -3.20
CA THR A 68 9.98 -22.53 -3.48
C THR A 68 9.09 -22.85 -2.28
N ASP A 69 9.65 -22.76 -1.07
CA ASP A 69 8.95 -23.05 0.18
C ASP A 69 9.07 -21.83 1.12
N PRO A 70 8.07 -20.94 1.15
CA PRO A 70 8.09 -19.76 2.03
C PRO A 70 7.89 -20.18 3.50
N ASP A 71 8.65 -19.58 4.42
CA ASP A 71 8.52 -19.89 5.85
C ASP A 71 7.14 -19.45 6.39
N LEU A 72 6.27 -20.42 6.68
CA LEU A 72 4.96 -20.19 7.27
C LEU A 72 4.96 -20.38 8.80
N SER A 73 6.03 -20.94 9.36
CA SER A 73 6.08 -21.40 10.75
C SER A 73 6.21 -20.26 11.77
N ASN A 74 6.78 -19.13 11.33
CA ASN A 74 7.06 -18.01 12.20
C ASN A 74 6.47 -16.70 11.64
N PRO A 75 5.40 -16.16 12.25
CA PRO A 75 4.74 -14.94 11.77
C PRO A 75 5.57 -13.68 11.94
N THR A 76 6.59 -13.68 12.81
CA THR A 76 7.49 -12.52 12.99
C THR A 76 8.63 -12.51 11.99
N ARG A 77 8.79 -13.59 11.21
CA ARG A 77 9.84 -13.70 10.21
C ARG A 77 9.33 -13.31 8.83
N SER A 78 10.17 -12.57 8.08
CA SER A 78 9.89 -12.28 6.68
C SER A 78 9.84 -13.59 5.87
N ARG A 79 8.74 -13.79 5.14
CA ARG A 79 8.56 -14.92 4.21
C ARG A 79 9.56 -14.92 3.06
N PHE A 80 10.24 -13.79 2.84
CA PHE A 80 11.16 -13.60 1.72
C PHE A 80 12.63 -13.84 2.10
N GLU A 81 12.88 -14.40 3.29
CA GLU A 81 14.22 -14.80 3.74
C GLU A 81 14.31 -16.32 3.86
N ARG A 82 15.52 -16.86 3.65
CA ARG A 82 15.83 -18.29 3.84
C ARG A 82 16.85 -18.47 4.96
N PRO A 83 16.45 -18.42 6.24
CA PRO A 83 17.40 -18.38 7.35
C PRO A 83 18.37 -19.55 7.36
N LEU A 84 17.89 -20.77 7.07
CA LEU A 84 18.74 -21.96 7.02
C LEU A 84 19.77 -21.88 5.89
N ASP A 85 19.39 -21.42 4.70
CA ASP A 85 20.30 -21.27 3.58
C ASP A 85 21.31 -20.14 3.84
N THR A 86 20.87 -19.05 4.47
CA THR A 86 21.75 -17.95 4.90
C THR A 86 22.76 -18.42 5.95
N ILE A 87 22.33 -19.18 6.96
CA ILE A 87 23.26 -19.73 7.96
C ILE A 87 24.25 -20.70 7.31
N ARG A 88 23.77 -21.60 6.45
CA ARG A 88 24.64 -22.54 5.71
C ARG A 88 25.62 -21.82 4.78
N SER A 89 25.22 -20.71 4.18
CA SER A 89 26.11 -19.92 3.32
C SER A 89 27.20 -19.22 4.13
N PHE A 90 26.88 -18.73 5.34
CA PHE A 90 27.88 -18.23 6.28
C PHE A 90 28.87 -19.32 6.69
N ASP A 91 28.39 -20.51 7.08
CA ASP A 91 29.26 -21.64 7.44
C ASP A 91 30.20 -22.01 6.28
N ALA A 92 29.64 -22.14 5.07
CA ALA A 92 30.43 -22.44 3.88
C ALA A 92 31.48 -21.36 3.56
N ALA A 93 31.14 -20.08 3.74
CA ALA A 93 32.07 -18.97 3.54
C ALA A 93 33.20 -18.98 4.57
N ILE A 94 32.89 -19.25 5.84
CA ILE A 94 33.87 -19.39 6.92
C ILE A 94 34.83 -20.54 6.64
N ASP A 95 34.31 -21.70 6.25
CA ASP A 95 35.13 -22.88 5.96
C ASP A 95 35.99 -22.68 4.72
N ALA A 96 35.47 -22.04 3.67
CA ALA A 96 36.25 -21.64 2.51
C ALA A 96 37.40 -20.68 2.88
N HIS A 97 37.13 -19.69 3.74
CA HIS A 97 38.14 -18.76 4.23
C HIS A 97 39.23 -19.46 5.06
N ARG A 98 38.85 -20.35 5.98
CA ARG A 98 39.82 -21.16 6.75
C ARG A 98 40.69 -22.03 5.84
N LYS A 99 40.13 -22.60 4.77
CA LYS A 99 40.89 -23.40 3.81
C LYS A 99 41.90 -22.55 3.04
N GLN A 100 41.54 -21.33 2.64
CA GLN A 100 42.47 -20.40 1.99
C GLN A 100 43.64 -20.01 2.90
N GLN A 101 43.40 -19.75 4.20
CA GLN A 101 44.46 -19.39 5.14
C GLN A 101 45.45 -20.53 5.46
N ARG A 102 45.08 -21.78 5.18
CA ARG A 102 45.90 -22.97 5.45
C ARG A 102 46.78 -23.38 4.26
N MET A 103 46.57 -22.76 3.10
CA MET A 103 47.42 -22.88 1.91
C MET A 103 48.41 -21.72 1.87
#